data_AF-A0A7C6NWU2-F1
#
_entry.id   AF-A0A7C6NWU2-F1
#
_cell.length_a   1.000
_cell.length_b   1.000
_cell.length_c   1.000
_cell.angle_alpha   90.00
_cell.angle_beta   90.00
_cell.angle_gamma   90.00
#
_symmetry.space_group_name_H-M   'P 1'
#
loop_
_entity.id
_entity.type
_entity.pdbx_description
1 polymer ?
#
loop_
_entity_poly.entity_id
_entity_poly.type
_entity_poly.pdbx_seq_one_letter_code
_entity_poly.pdbx_strand_id
1 'polypeptide(L)' 'MIKVGKPAPDFKASAFYKGKFMSTSLSDYKGKWVVLCFYPGDFTFV' A
#
# COMPACT_ATOMS: atom_id res chain seq x y z
N MET A 1 10.81 -12.69 -6.95
CA MET A 1 11.64 -11.47 -7.10
C MET A 1 10.76 -10.34 -7.57
N ILE A 2 10.77 -9.20 -6.88
CA ILE A 2 10.04 -7.98 -7.28
C ILE A 2 10.84 -7.32 -8.41
N LYS A 3 10.19 -7.01 -9.54
CA LYS A 3 10.85 -6.46 -10.74
C LYS A 3 9.95 -5.48 -11.46
N VAL A 4 10.53 -4.41 -12.00
CA VAL A 4 9.84 -3.42 -12.85
C VAL A 4 9.27 -4.12 -14.11
N GLY A 5 8.08 -3.68 -14.54
CA GLY A 5 7.40 -4.24 -15.72
C GLY A 5 6.77 -5.62 -15.52
N LYS A 6 6.88 -6.21 -14.33
CA LYS A 6 6.09 -7.38 -13.92
C LYS A 6 4.91 -6.95 -13.06
N PRO A 7 3.85 -7.77 -12.96
CA PRO A 7 2.76 -7.50 -12.03
C PRO A 7 3.30 -7.25 -10.63
N ALA A 8 2.84 -6.17 -10.00
CA ALA A 8 3.16 -5.89 -8.61
C ALA A 8 2.63 -7.03 -7.73
N PRO A 9 3.41 -7.50 -6.73
CA PRO A 9 2.94 -8.53 -5.81
C PRO A 9 1.69 -8.06 -5.08
N ASP A 10 0.67 -8.92 -5.02
CA ASP A 10 -0.50 -8.61 -4.21
C ASP A 10 -0.13 -8.65 -2.73
N PHE A 11 -0.81 -7.82 -1.94
CA PHE A 11 -0.67 -7.77 -0.50
C PHE A 11 -2.02 -7.50 0.13
N LYS A 12 -2.16 -7.84 1.40
CA LYS A 12 -3.30 -7.44 2.22
C LYS A 12 -2.77 -6.87 3.53
N ALA A 13 -3.25 -5.68 3.88
CA ALA A 13 -2.80 -4.97 5.07
C ALA A 13 -3.98 -4.31 5.79
N SER A 14 -3.79 -4.04 7.08
CA SER A 14 -4.65 -3.12 7.82
C SER A 14 -4.25 -1.69 7.48
N ALA A 15 -5.23 -0.83 7.23
CA ALA A 15 -5.04 0.57 6.89
C ALA A 15 -5.99 1.46 7.70
N PHE A 16 -5.61 2.72 7.86
CA PHE A 16 -6.46 3.76 8.42
C PHE A 16 -6.84 4.74 7.31
N TYR A 17 -8.14 4.86 7.01
CA TYR A 17 -8.64 5.74 5.95
C TYR A 17 -9.93 6.43 6.41
N LYS A 18 -9.99 7.76 6.25
CA LYS A 18 -11.14 8.60 6.63
C LYS A 18 -11.65 8.33 8.07
N GLY A 19 -10.73 8.23 9.03
CA GLY A 19 -11.07 8.05 10.44
C GLY A 19 -11.43 6.62 10.84
N LYS A 20 -11.25 5.62 9.97
CA LYS A 20 -11.65 4.23 10.22
C LYS A 20 -10.52 3.26 9.90
N PHE A 21 -10.44 2.21 10.70
CA PHE A 21 -9.63 1.03 10.38
C PHE A 21 -10.35 0.17 9.36
N MET A 22 -9.61 -0.30 8.37
CA MET A 22 -10.11 -1.20 7.33
C MET A 22 -9.01 -2.16 6.87
N SER A 23 -9.40 -3.25 6.22
CA SER A 23 -8.47 -4.09 5.47
C SER A 23 -8.47 -3.65 4.02
N THR A 24 -7.28 -3.56 3.42
CA THR A 24 -7.11 -3.21 2.01
C THR A 24 -6.12 -4.17 1.35
N SER A 25 -6.33 -4.44 0.06
CA SER A 25 -5.42 -5.20 -0.79
C SER A 25 -5.04 -4.41 -2.04
N LEU A 26 -3.92 -4.76 -2.68
CA LEU A 26 -3.57 -4.14 -3.96
C LEU A 26 -4.64 -4.45 -5.03
N SER A 27 -5.20 -5.66 -4.99
CA SER A 27 -6.27 -6.09 -5.90
C SER A 27 -7.53 -5.22 -5.84
N ASP A 28 -7.83 -4.55 -4.72
CA ASP A 28 -8.98 -3.64 -4.59
C ASP A 28 -8.89 -2.40 -5.52
N TYR A 29 -7.69 -2.09 -6.01
CA TYR A 29 -7.42 -0.91 -6.85
C TYR A 29 -7.23 -1.24 -8.33
N LYS A 30 -7.54 -2.46 -8.77
CA LYS A 30 -7.47 -2.83 -10.20
C LYS A 30 -8.26 -1.85 -11.07
N GLY A 31 -7.68 -1.47 -12.21
CA GLY A 31 -8.26 -0.48 -13.12
C GLY A 31 -7.97 0.98 -12.75
N LYS A 32 -7.24 1.23 -11.66
CA LYS A 32 -6.74 2.57 -11.28
C LYS A 32 -5.21 2.59 -11.27
N TRP A 33 -4.65 3.76 -11.53
CA TRP A 33 -3.23 4.00 -11.24
C TRP A 33 -3.03 4.08 -9.72
N VAL A 34 -2.00 3.39 -9.23
CA VAL A 34 -1.67 3.31 -7.81
C VAL A 34 -0.22 3.73 -7.62
N VAL A 35 0.02 4.59 -6.63
CA VAL A 35 1.36 4.92 -6.13
C VAL A 35 1.47 4.35 -4.72
N LEU A 36 2.46 3.48 -4.50
CA LEU A 36 2.76 2.90 -3.19
C LEU A 36 4.03 3.56 -2.65
N CYS A 37 3.90 4.31 -1.55
CA CYS A 37 5.02 4.99 -0.89
C CYS A 37 5.36 4.28 0.41
N PHE A 38 6.65 4.00 0.59
CA PHE A 38 7.20 3.54 1.87
C PHE A 38 7.91 4.70 2.55
N TYR A 39 7.78 4.81 3.85
CA TYR A 39 8.50 5.80 4.66
C TYR A 39 9.01 5.14 5.95
N PRO A 40 10.05 5.69 6.63
CA PRO A 40 10.76 5.00 7.70
C PRO A 40 9.93 4.68 8.95
N GLY A 41 9.05 5.58 9.37
CA GLY A 41 8.20 5.39 10.54
C GLY A 41 7.50 6.66 10.98
N ASP A 42 6.43 6.50 11.75
CA ASP A 42 5.72 7.61 12.40
C ASP A 42 6.49 8.08 13.64
N PHE A 43 6.45 9.40 13.92
CA PHE A 43 6.99 10.00 15.15
C PHE A 43 8.45 9.65 15.47
N THR A 44 9.29 9.50 14.44
CA THR A 44 10.72 9.28 14.62
C THR A 44 11.44 10.57 15.04
N PHE A 45 12.59 10.42 15.70
CA PHE A 45 13.53 11.52 15.90
C PHE A 45 14.14 11.89 14.54
N VAL A 46 14.12 13.19 14.20
CA VAL A 46 14.79 13.76 13.02
C VAL A 46 16.03 14.53 13.44
#